data_AF-A0A0R3QG72-F1
#
_entry.id   AF-A0A0R3QG72-F1
#
_cell.length_a   1.000
_cell.length_b   1.000
_cell.length_c   1.000
_cell.angle_alpha   90.00
_cell.angle_beta   90.00
_cell.angle_gamma   90.00
#
_symmetry.space_group_name_H-M   'P 1'
#
loop_
_entity.id
_entity.type
_entity.pdbx_description
1 polymer ?
#
loop_
_entity_poly.entity_id
_entity_poly.type
_entity_poly.pdbx_seq_one_letter_code
_entity_poly.pdbx_strand_id
1 'polypeptide(L)'
;LAECQKLVTEFDQVVRELASAGERIAAVRRTQEELLRSGHPFGVSIKAKGTDLQHLWSRVNEVANERQQALQGAIQVHKFDQDADETLGWLEEKEAHQVALE
;
A
#
# COMPACT_ATOMS: atom_id res chain seq x y z
N LEU A 1 -5.91 -10.24 13.35
CA LEU A 1 -6.75 -9.27 12.60
C LEU A 1 -6.53 -7.80 13.03
N ALA A 2 -6.73 -7.45 14.31
CA ALA A 2 -6.63 -6.06 14.79
C ALA A 2 -5.27 -5.39 14.54
N GLU A 3 -4.16 -6.14 14.71
CA GLU A 3 -2.81 -5.63 14.41
C GLU A 3 -2.62 -5.30 12.92
N CYS A 4 -3.15 -6.12 12.02
CA CYS A 4 -3.10 -5.85 10.57
C CYS A 4 -3.92 -4.61 10.21
N GLN A 5 -5.09 -4.41 10.85
CA GLN A 5 -5.90 -3.22 10.65
C GLN A 5 -5.18 -1.96 11.12
N LYS A 6 -4.52 -2.02 12.28
CA LYS A 6 -3.67 -0.93 12.77
C LYS A 6 -2.56 -0.60 11.76
N LEU A 7 -1.87 -1.61 11.24
CA LEU A 7 -0.80 -1.43 10.27
C LEU A 7 -1.29 -0.83 8.93
N VAL A 8 -2.52 -1.14 8.52
CA VAL A 8 -3.19 -0.47 7.39
C VAL A 8 -3.39 1.01 7.69
N THR A 9 -3.94 1.35 8.85
CA THR A 9 -4.15 2.76 9.23
C THR A 9 -2.85 3.56 9.29
N GLU A 10 -1.78 2.96 9.82
CA GLU A 10 -0.44 3.58 9.79
C GLU A 10 0.07 3.74 8.35
N PHE A 11 -0.17 2.75 7.48
CA PHE A 11 0.25 2.83 6.09
C PHE A 11 -0.56 3.84 5.26
N ASP A 12 -1.83 4.10 5.59
CA ASP A 12 -2.63 5.15 4.93
C ASP A 12 -1.96 6.53 5.04
N GLN A 13 -1.21 6.77 6.12
CA GLN A 13 -0.43 8.00 6.26
C GLN A 13 0.68 8.09 5.20
N VAL A 14 1.40 6.98 4.97
CA VAL A 14 2.41 6.90 3.91
C VAL A 14 1.79 7.11 2.53
N VAL A 15 0.60 6.53 2.28
CA VAL A 15 -0.11 6.72 1.02
C VAL A 15 -0.49 8.19 0.80
N ARG A 16 -0.96 8.90 1.84
CA ARG A 16 -1.24 10.35 1.77
C ARG A 16 0.01 11.17 1.48
N GLU A 17 1.12 10.84 2.13
CA GLU A 17 2.40 11.49 1.89
C GLU A 17 2.91 11.27 0.46
N LEU A 18 2.75 10.06 -0.07
CA LEU A 18 3.05 9.75 -1.47
C LEU A 18 2.17 10.56 -2.42
N ALA A 19 0.87 10.68 -2.17
CA ALA A 19 -0.01 11.50 -3.00
C ALA A 19 0.48 12.95 -3.10
N SER A 20 0.83 13.57 -1.97
CA SER A 20 1.40 14.93 -1.94
C SER A 20 2.77 15.00 -2.64
N ALA A 21 3.63 14.01 -2.45
CA ALA A 21 4.91 13.93 -3.15
C ALA A 21 4.73 13.82 -4.67
N GLY A 22 3.70 13.10 -5.13
CA GLY A 22 3.35 12.96 -6.54
C GLY A 22 3.02 14.29 -7.21
N GLU A 23 2.28 15.17 -6.54
CA GLU A 23 2.01 16.53 -7.04
C GLU A 23 3.29 17.35 -7.20
N ARG A 24 4.18 17.27 -6.21
CA ARG A 24 5.49 17.95 -6.25
C ARG A 24 6.37 17.43 -7.38
N ILE A 25 6.38 16.12 -7.60
CA ILE A 25 7.13 15.48 -8.70
C ILE A 25 6.56 15.90 -10.05
N ALA A 26 5.25 15.98 -10.20
CA ALA A 26 4.61 16.48 -11.41
C ALA A 26 5.00 17.94 -11.70
N ALA A 27 5.05 18.79 -10.66
CA ALA A 27 5.51 20.18 -10.81
C ALA A 27 6.98 20.25 -11.26
N VAL A 28 7.88 19.48 -10.63
CA VAL A 28 9.30 19.41 -11.02
C VAL A 28 9.45 18.94 -12.47
N ARG A 29 8.67 17.94 -12.90
CA ARG A 29 8.70 17.46 -14.29
C ARG A 29 8.27 18.53 -15.29
N ARG A 30 7.23 19.33 -14.98
CA ARG A 30 6.84 20.46 -15.84
C ARG A 30 7.97 21.47 -15.99
N THR A 31 8.60 21.87 -14.88
CA THR A 31 9.76 22.79 -14.92
C THR A 31 10.93 22.20 -15.69
N GLN A 32 11.22 20.92 -15.51
CA GLN A 32 12.23 20.20 -16.27
C GLN A 32 11.95 20.26 -17.78
N GLU A 33 10.72 19.98 -18.20
CA GLU A 33 10.30 20.02 -19.61
C GLU A 33 10.38 21.43 -20.20
N GLU A 34 10.03 22.46 -19.45
CA GLU A 34 10.18 23.87 -19.84
C GLU A 34 11.65 24.26 -20.05
N LEU A 35 12.53 23.90 -19.12
CA LEU A 35 13.97 24.17 -19.22
C LEU A 35 14.61 23.43 -20.39
N LEU A 36 14.19 22.19 -20.66
CA LEU A 36 14.67 21.45 -21.83
C LEU A 36 14.20 22.11 -23.13
N ARG A 37 12.95 22.59 -23.18
CA ARG A 37 12.38 23.26 -24.36
C ARG A 37 13.03 24.61 -24.65
N SER A 38 13.47 25.33 -23.62
CA SER A 38 14.17 26.61 -23.78
C SER A 38 15.63 26.46 -24.23
N GLY A 39 16.13 25.23 -24.40
CA GLY A 39 17.52 24.98 -24.77
C GLY A 39 18.51 25.33 -23.66
N HIS A 40 18.09 25.17 -22.40
CA HIS A 40 18.90 25.53 -21.24
C HIS A 40 20.32 24.91 -21.31
N PRO A 41 21.40 25.67 -21.00
CA PRO A 41 22.78 25.20 -21.16
C PRO A 41 23.11 23.89 -20.45
N PHE A 42 22.37 23.58 -19.37
CA PHE A 42 22.52 22.35 -18.59
C PHE A 42 21.52 21.24 -18.95
N GLY A 43 20.94 21.26 -20.16
CA GLY A 43 19.88 20.34 -20.58
C GLY A 43 20.22 18.85 -20.40
N VAL A 44 21.46 18.44 -20.67
CA VAL A 44 21.91 17.05 -20.47
C VAL A 44 21.81 16.65 -18.99
N SER A 45 22.29 17.48 -18.08
CA SER A 45 22.21 17.22 -16.64
C SER A 45 20.78 17.24 -16.13
N ILE A 46 19.95 18.15 -16.66
CA ILE A 46 18.52 18.25 -16.29
C ILE A 46 17.79 16.98 -16.71
N LYS A 47 18.03 16.48 -17.93
CA LYS A 47 17.44 15.23 -18.43
C LYS A 47 17.86 14.03 -17.57
N ALA A 48 19.16 13.92 -17.25
CA ALA A 48 19.67 12.83 -16.42
C ALA A 48 19.00 12.80 -15.03
N LYS A 49 18.98 13.95 -14.32
CA LYS A 49 18.31 14.06 -13.02
C LYS A 49 16.81 13.78 -13.09
N GLY A 50 16.18 14.18 -14.19
CA GLY A 50 14.77 13.87 -14.45
C GLY A 50 14.48 12.39 -14.60
N THR A 51 15.34 11.67 -15.32
CA THR A 51 15.27 10.21 -15.44
C THR A 51 15.46 9.53 -14.09
N ASP A 52 16.44 9.96 -13.29
CA ASP A 52 16.68 9.42 -11.96
C ASP A 52 15.48 9.64 -11.03
N LEU A 53 14.90 10.84 -11.05
CA LEU A 53 13.70 11.17 -10.27
C LEU A 53 12.52 10.27 -10.66
N GLN A 54 12.28 10.07 -11.97
CA GLN A 54 11.20 9.22 -12.45
C GLN A 54 11.41 7.75 -12.05
N HIS A 55 12.64 7.25 -12.08
CA HIS A 55 12.98 5.90 -11.66
C HIS A 55 12.73 5.70 -10.16
N LEU A 56 13.22 6.61 -9.31
CA LEU A 56 12.98 6.58 -7.86
C LEU A 56 11.50 6.69 -7.52
N TRP A 57 10.77 7.55 -8.24
CA TRP A 57 9.33 7.71 -8.08
C TRP A 57 8.56 6.45 -8.45
N SER A 58 8.93 5.79 -9.56
CA SER A 58 8.33 4.51 -9.95
C SER A 58 8.56 3.45 -8.88
N ARG A 59 9.79 3.31 -8.40
CA ARG A 59 10.17 2.30 -7.40
C ARG A 59 9.44 2.48 -6.07
N VAL A 60 9.28 3.72 -5.59
CA VAL A 60 8.57 3.93 -4.32
C VAL A 60 7.08 3.60 -4.43
N ASN A 61 6.46 3.90 -5.58
CA ASN A 61 5.05 3.54 -5.81
C ASN A 61 4.86 2.03 -5.96
N GLU A 62 5.79 1.35 -6.62
CA GLU A 62 5.78 -0.12 -6.74
C GLU A 62 5.82 -0.79 -5.36
N VAL A 63 6.80 -0.44 -4.53
CA VAL A 63 6.94 -1.00 -3.18
C VAL A 63 5.75 -0.64 -2.28
N ALA A 64 5.19 0.57 -2.43
CA ALA A 64 3.98 0.95 -1.70
C ALA A 64 2.77 0.09 -2.09
N ASN A 65 2.61 -0.18 -3.40
CA ASN A 65 1.55 -1.04 -3.90
C ASN A 65 1.72 -2.51 -3.44
N GLU A 66 2.95 -3.04 -3.50
CA GLU A 66 3.25 -4.38 -2.97
C GLU A 66 2.89 -4.50 -1.49
N ARG A 67 3.25 -3.50 -0.68
CA ARG A 67 2.90 -3.45 0.75
C ARG A 67 1.39 -3.41 0.96
N GLN A 68 0.66 -2.63 0.18
CA GLN A 68 -0.80 -2.59 0.25
C GLN A 68 -1.42 -3.96 -0.02
N GLN A 69 -0.97 -4.66 -1.07
CA GLN A 69 -1.45 -6.00 -1.40
C GLN A 69 -1.12 -7.02 -0.30
N ALA A 70 0.09 -6.97 0.25
CA ALA A 70 0.49 -7.84 1.35
C ALA A 70 -0.38 -7.64 2.60
N LEU A 71 -0.68 -6.40 2.97
CA LEU A 71 -1.55 -6.09 4.10
C LEU A 71 -2.99 -6.58 3.88
N GLN A 72 -3.52 -6.41 2.66
CA GLN A 72 -4.84 -6.92 2.31
C GLN A 72 -4.90 -8.45 2.39
N GLY A 73 -3.87 -9.13 1.88
CA GLY A 73 -3.75 -10.58 1.97
C GLY A 73 -3.70 -11.07 3.42
N ALA A 74 -2.88 -10.45 4.27
CA ALA A 74 -2.78 -10.79 5.69
C ALA A 74 -4.11 -10.62 6.43
N ILE A 75 -4.85 -9.53 6.15
CA ILE A 75 -6.19 -9.32 6.72
C ILE A 75 -7.14 -10.46 6.31
N GLN A 76 -7.08 -10.90 5.07
CA GLN A 76 -7.97 -11.94 4.55
C GLN A 76 -7.71 -13.29 5.21
N VAL A 77 -6.43 -13.65 5.39
CA VAL A 77 -6.03 -14.86 6.14
C VAL A 77 -6.54 -14.80 7.58
N HIS A 78 -6.27 -13.70 8.30
CA HIS A 78 -6.70 -13.60 9.70
C HIS A 78 -8.22 -13.56 9.89
N LYS A 79 -8.97 -13.02 8.92
CA LYS A 79 -10.44 -13.10 8.95
C LYS A 79 -10.91 -14.54 8.78
N PHE A 80 -10.33 -15.25 7.82
CA PHE A 80 -10.67 -16.65 7.60
C PHE A 80 -10.40 -17.50 8.84
N ASP A 81 -9.24 -17.32 9.49
CA ASP A 81 -8.92 -18.06 10.72
C ASP A 81 -9.97 -17.79 11.83
N GLN A 82 -10.34 -16.52 12.02
CA GLN A 82 -11.36 -16.13 12.98
C GLN A 82 -12.74 -16.75 12.64
N ASP A 83 -13.16 -16.67 11.37
CA ASP A 83 -14.44 -17.24 10.93
C ASP A 83 -14.47 -18.78 11.11
N ALA A 84 -13.33 -19.45 10.90
CA ALA A 84 -13.17 -20.88 11.11
C ALA A 84 -13.26 -21.25 12.61
N ASP A 85 -12.56 -20.53 13.48
CA ASP A 85 -12.63 -20.72 14.93
C ASP A 85 -14.04 -20.50 15.47
N GLU A 86 -14.74 -19.46 15.00
CA GLU A 86 -16.14 -19.18 15.35
C GLU A 86 -17.07 -20.34 14.91
N THR A 87 -16.85 -20.87 13.71
CA THR A 87 -17.64 -21.99 13.18
C THR A 87 -17.40 -23.27 13.97
N LEU A 88 -16.14 -23.56 14.32
CA LEU A 88 -15.78 -24.72 15.13
C LEU A 88 -16.39 -24.61 16.54
N GLY A 89 -16.27 -23.45 17.18
CA GLY A 89 -16.88 -23.22 18.50
C GLY A 89 -18.40 -23.37 18.49
N TRP A 90 -19.07 -22.92 17.42
CA TRP A 90 -20.51 -23.14 17.25
C TRP A 90 -20.88 -24.62 17.12
N LEU A 91 -20.08 -25.40 16.37
CA LEU A 91 -20.30 -26.83 16.23
C LEU A 91 -20.15 -27.56 17.57
N GLU A 92 -19.09 -27.25 18.32
CA GLU A 92 -18.84 -27.82 19.65
C GLU A 92 -19.98 -27.51 20.63
N GLU A 93 -20.51 -26.27 20.60
CA GLU A 93 -21.67 -25.88 21.41
C GLU A 93 -22.90 -26.74 21.08
N LYS A 94 -23.15 -26.99 19.80
CA LYS A 94 -24.29 -27.80 19.34
C LYS A 94 -24.15 -29.27 19.73
N GLU A 95 -22.97 -29.84 19.56
CA GLU A 95 -22.70 -31.22 19.97
C GLU A 95 -22.85 -31.40 21.49
N ALA A 96 -22.31 -30.47 22.29
CA ALA A 96 -22.45 -30.49 23.73
C ALA A 96 -23.92 -30.37 24.19
N HIS A 97 -24.72 -29.52 23.52
CA HIS A 97 -26.16 -29.41 23.80
C HIS A 97 -26.93 -30.68 23.44
N GLN A 98 -26.58 -31.36 22.36
CA GLN A 98 -27.23 -32.60 21.96
C GLN A 98 -26.95 -33.72 22.97
N VAL A 99 -25.71 -33.87 23.44
CA VAL A 99 -25.34 -34.84 24.49
C VAL A 99 -26.05 -34.54 25.81
N ALA A 100 -26.25 -33.26 26.16
CA ALA A 100 -26.94 -32.88 27.39
C ALA A 100 -28.45 -33.18 27.39
N LEU A 101 -29.04 -33.43 26.22
CA LEU A 101 -30.46 -33.78 26.05
C LEU A 101 -30.72 -35.29 26.01
N GLU A 102 -29.68 -36.11 25.87
CA GLU A 102 -29.71 -37.59 25.90
C GLU A 102 -29.47 -38.15 27.31
#